data_AF-A0A679GHV4-F1
#
_entry.id   AF-A0A679GHV4-F1
#
_cell.length_a   1.000
_cell.length_b   1.000
_cell.length_c   1.000
_cell.angle_alpha   90.00
_cell.angle_beta   90.00
_cell.angle_gamma   90.00
#
_symmetry.space_group_name_H-M   'P 1'
#
loop_
_entity.id
_entity.type
_entity.pdbx_description
1 polymer ?
#
loop_
_entity_poly.entity_id
_entity_poly.type
_entity_poly.pdbx_seq_one_letter_code
_entity_poly.pdbx_strand_id
1 'polypeptide(L)'
;MSISDRALLLIGMSSLKDLANAGDTNYPRWVSIKRGRARVGADEVEILGTVYPQYRWWLSTGEVLPDIGQISPPLDTPPAENME
;
A
#
# COMPACT_ATOMS: atom_id res chain seq x y z
N MET A 1 -1.22 -13.47 -5.31
CA MET A 1 -0.70 -12.09 -5.14
C MET A 1 0.24 -12.10 -3.94
N SER A 2 1.51 -11.71 -4.12
CA SER A 2 2.47 -11.61 -3.02
C SER A 2 2.17 -10.44 -2.09
N ILE A 3 2.86 -10.33 -0.95
CA ILE A 3 2.76 -9.14 -0.09
C ILE A 3 3.22 -7.87 -0.81
N SER A 4 4.28 -7.99 -1.62
CA SER A 4 4.78 -6.89 -2.43
C SER A 4 3.75 -6.41 -3.45
N ASP A 5 3.04 -7.33 -4.11
CA ASP A 5 1.99 -6.98 -5.07
C ASP A 5 0.82 -6.25 -4.40
N ARG A 6 0.41 -6.70 -3.21
CA ARG A 6 -0.64 -6.06 -2.39
C ARG A 6 -0.20 -4.66 -1.93
N ALA A 7 1.04 -4.52 -1.49
CA ALA A 7 1.59 -3.23 -1.11
C ALA A 7 1.65 -2.26 -2.30
N LEU A 8 2.06 -2.74 -3.48
CA LEU A 8 2.08 -1.92 -4.70
C LEU A 8 0.69 -1.43 -5.11
N LEU A 9 -0.36 -2.24 -4.93
CA LEU A 9 -1.75 -1.80 -5.11
C LEU A 9 -2.09 -0.62 -4.19
N LEU A 10 -1.82 -0.75 -2.89
CA LEU A 10 -2.09 0.32 -1.93
C LEU A 10 -1.28 1.59 -2.22
N ILE A 11 0.00 1.46 -2.60
CA ILE A 11 0.84 2.58 -3.05
C ILE A 11 0.23 3.26 -4.28
N GLY A 12 -0.34 2.49 -5.22
CA GLY A 12 -1.02 3.02 -6.40
C GLY A 12 -2.31 3.79 -6.09
N MET A 13 -2.97 3.46 -4.97
CA MET A 13 -4.19 4.13 -4.48
C MET A 13 -3.89 5.31 -3.54
N SER A 14 -2.63 5.52 -3.18
CA SER A 14 -2.19 6.51 -2.19
C SER A 14 -1.58 7.76 -2.82
N SER A 15 -1.67 8.88 -2.10
CA SER A 15 -0.74 10.00 -2.27
C SER A 15 0.64 9.61 -1.71
N LEU A 16 1.69 9.68 -2.53
CA LEU A 16 3.06 9.39 -2.07
C LEU A 16 3.54 10.40 -0.99
N LYS A 17 2.97 11.60 -0.96
CA LYS A 17 3.24 12.59 0.10
C LYS A 17 2.64 12.13 1.42
N ASP A 18 1.43 11.57 1.40
CA ASP A 18 0.74 11.11 2.60
C ASP A 18 1.47 9.90 3.19
N LEU A 19 1.94 8.98 2.34
CA LEU A 19 2.79 7.86 2.77
C LEU A 19 4.11 8.35 3.39
N ALA A 20 4.72 9.38 2.82
CA ALA A 20 5.95 9.97 3.36
C ALA A 20 5.74 10.72 4.68
N ASN A 21 4.54 11.24 4.93
CA ASN A 21 4.19 11.90 6.19
C ASN A 21 3.75 10.90 7.28
N ALA A 22 3.39 9.67 6.89
CA ALA A 22 2.88 8.64 7.79
C ALA A 22 3.97 7.82 8.49
N GLY A 23 5.24 8.00 8.14
CA GLY A 23 6.37 7.31 8.79
C GLY A 23 7.73 7.77 8.26
N ASP A 24 8.78 7.00 8.57
CA ASP A 24 10.17 7.39 8.30
C ASP A 24 10.61 7.16 6.84
N THR A 25 9.79 6.49 6.02
CA THR A 25 10.09 6.30 4.60
C THR A 25 9.86 7.61 3.83
N ASN A 26 10.94 8.19 3.34
CA ASN A 26 10.88 9.45 2.60
C ASN A 26 10.23 9.34 1.20
N TYR A 27 9.78 10.49 0.67
CA TYR A 27 9.11 10.57 -0.63
C TYR A 27 9.93 9.98 -1.81
N PRO A 28 11.25 10.25 -1.97
CA PRO A 28 12.04 9.65 -3.03
C PRO A 28 12.06 8.11 -3.02
N ARG A 29 12.01 7.50 -1.83
CA ARG A 29 11.93 6.04 -1.69
C ARG A 29 10.59 5.51 -2.21
N TRP A 30 9.49 6.15 -1.85
CA TRP A 30 8.16 5.82 -2.39
C TRP A 30 8.09 5.95 -3.92
N VAL A 31 8.69 6.99 -4.49
CA VAL A 31 8.80 7.16 -5.95
C VAL A 31 9.60 6.02 -6.58
N SER A 32 10.71 5.61 -5.97
CA SER A 32 11.52 4.49 -6.46
C SER A 32 10.75 3.17 -6.46
N ILE A 33 9.94 2.93 -5.43
CA ILE A 33 9.09 1.74 -5.32
C ILE A 33 7.96 1.78 -6.37
N LYS A 34 7.22 2.90 -6.47
CA LYS A 34 6.12 3.05 -7.45
C LYS A 34 6.61 2.86 -8.90
N ARG A 35 7.86 3.27 -9.19
CA ARG A 35 8.49 3.10 -10.51
C ARG A 35 9.17 1.73 -10.72
N GLY A 36 9.04 0.80 -9.77
CA GLY A 36 9.66 -0.54 -9.86
C GLY A 36 11.18 -0.55 -9.77
N ARG A 37 11.81 0.54 -9.31
CA ARG A 37 13.27 0.65 -9.14
C ARG A 37 13.74 0.12 -7.78
N ALA A 38 12.84 -0.07 -6.84
CA ALA A 38 13.09 -0.63 -5.52
C ALA A 38 11.96 -1.59 -5.12
N ARG A 39 12.29 -2.57 -4.27
CA ARG A 39 11.30 -3.47 -3.67
C ARG A 39 10.72 -2.85 -2.40
N VAL A 40 9.46 -3.18 -2.11
CA VAL A 40 8.80 -2.88 -0.84
C VAL A 40 9.52 -3.63 0.29
N GLY A 41 9.89 -2.93 1.36
CA GLY A 41 10.46 -3.49 2.59
C GLY A 41 9.44 -3.58 3.73
N ALA A 42 9.92 -3.92 4.93
CA ALA A 42 9.09 -4.00 6.13
C ALA A 42 8.49 -2.64 6.53
N ASP A 43 9.32 -1.59 6.59
CA ASP A 43 8.91 -0.24 6.97
C ASP A 43 7.74 0.27 6.11
N GLU A 44 7.82 0.04 4.79
CA GLU A 44 6.74 0.42 3.88
C GLU A 44 5.44 -0.37 4.13
N VAL A 45 5.54 -1.66 4.44
CA VAL A 45 4.37 -2.48 4.79
C VAL A 45 3.73 -2.00 6.09
N GLU A 46 4.53 -1.62 7.09
CA GLU A 46 4.05 -1.10 8.37
C GLU A 46 3.36 0.27 8.21
N ILE A 47 3.94 1.16 7.41
CA ILE A 47 3.33 2.45 7.08
C ILE A 47 2.00 2.23 6.36
N LEU A 48 1.97 1.36 5.33
CA LEU A 48 0.73 1.04 4.62
C LEU A 48 -0.34 0.44 5.54
N GLY A 49 0.07 -0.43 6.47
CA GLY A 49 -0.84 -0.99 7.47
C GLY A 49 -1.39 0.05 8.45
N THR A 50 -0.71 1.19 8.62
CA THR A 50 -1.17 2.31 9.46
C THR A 50 -2.10 3.25 8.68
N VAL A 51 -1.80 3.50 7.42
CA VAL A 51 -2.64 4.33 6.53
C VAL A 51 -3.93 3.60 6.14
N TYR A 52 -3.89 2.28 6.01
CA TYR A 52 -5.03 1.43 5.66
C TYR A 52 -5.30 0.35 6.71
N PRO A 53 -5.76 0.72 7.92
CA PRO A 53 -5.97 -0.24 9.01
C PRO A 53 -6.99 -1.34 8.67
N GLN A 54 -7.98 -1.04 7.83
CA GLN A 54 -9.00 -1.99 7.34
C GLN A 54 -8.44 -3.02 6.35
N TYR A 55 -7.27 -2.77 5.77
CA TYR A 55 -6.61 -3.68 4.83
C TYR A 55 -5.42 -4.39 5.45
N ARG A 56 -5.11 -4.18 6.75
CA ARG A 56 -3.89 -4.68 7.39
C ARG A 56 -3.82 -6.21 7.37
N TRP A 57 -4.91 -6.91 7.70
CA TRP A 57 -4.96 -8.36 7.63
C TRP A 57 -4.72 -8.86 6.20
N TRP A 58 -5.42 -8.27 5.23
CA TRP A 58 -5.27 -8.59 3.83
C TRP A 58 -3.86 -8.29 3.31
N LEU A 59 -3.24 -7.19 3.73
CA LEU A 59 -1.90 -6.79 3.34
C LEU A 59 -0.85 -7.79 3.84
N SER A 60 -0.99 -8.30 5.06
CA SER A 60 -0.04 -9.25 5.63
C SER A 60 -0.31 -10.69 5.16
N THR A 61 -1.54 -11.17 5.25
CA THR A 61 -1.89 -12.60 5.08
C THR A 61 -2.36 -12.95 3.67
N GLY A 62 -3.11 -12.05 3.04
CA GLY A 62 -3.72 -12.24 1.72
C GLY A 62 -5.18 -12.69 1.82
N GLU A 63 -5.66 -12.86 3.05
CA GLU A 63 -7.02 -13.25 3.39
C GLU A 63 -7.84 -12.02 3.84
N VAL A 64 -9.14 -12.21 4.00
CA VAL A 64 -10.05 -11.20 4.55
C VAL A 64 -10.79 -11.77 5.76
N LEU A 65 -11.11 -10.93 6.73
CA LEU A 65 -11.98 -11.22 7.87
C LEU A 65 -13.07 -10.13 7.95
N PRO A 66 -14.10 -10.20 7.09
CA PRO A 66 -15.11 -9.14 6.97
C PRO A 66 -15.88 -8.87 8.27
N ASP A 67 -16.10 -9.91 9.08
CA ASP A 67 -16.84 -9.83 10.34
C ASP A 67 -16.21 -8.86 11.36
N ILE A 68 -14.90 -8.59 11.23
CA ILE A 68 -14.16 -7.64 12.05
C ILE A 68 -13.65 -6.43 11.25
N GLY A 69 -14.22 -6.17 10.08
CA GLY A 69 -13.89 -5.03 9.23
C GLY A 69 -12.53 -5.12 8.52
N GLN A 70 -11.90 -6.30 8.51
CA GLN A 70 -10.64 -6.53 7.81
C GLN A 70 -10.93 -7.05 6.39
N ILE A 71 -10.88 -6.16 5.42
CA ILE A 71 -11.31 -6.40 4.04
C ILE A 71 -10.14 -6.19 3.07
N SER A 72 -10.39 -6.35 1.77
CA SER A 72 -9.44 -6.00 0.71
C SER A 72 -9.90 -4.75 -0.05
N PRO A 73 -8.99 -4.04 -0.73
CA PRO A 73 -9.37 -3.04 -1.73
C PRO A 73 -10.21 -3.67 -2.86
N PRO A 74 -11.06 -2.88 -3.55
CA PRO A 74 -11.75 -3.35 -4.74
C PRO A 74 -10.73 -3.61 -5.87
N LEU A 75 -10.67 -4.86 -6.35
CA LEU A 75 -9.68 -5.28 -7.36
C LEU A 75 -9.92 -4.66 -8.75
N ASP A 76 -11.12 -4.14 -9.01
CA ASP A 76 -11.50 -3.53 -10.29
C ASP A 76 -11.19 -2.02 -10.36
N THR A 77 -10.56 -1.44 -9.34
CA THR A 77 -10.19 -0.02 -9.38
C THR A 77 -8.84 0.13 -10.09
N PRO A 78 -8.78 0.68 -11.32
CA PRO A 78 -7.49 0.97 -11.94
C PRO A 78 -6.71 1.91 -11.01
N PRO A 79 -5.39 1.67 -10.80
CA PRO A 79 -4.57 2.58 -10.02
C PRO A 79 -4.70 3.97 -10.66
N ALA A 80 -4.99 4.99 -9.85
CA ALA A 80 -5.25 6.34 -10.32
C ALA A 80 -4.15 6.76 -11.31
N GLU A 81 -4.48 6.73 -12.61
CA GLU A 81 -3.60 7.22 -13.64
C GLU A 81 -3.33 8.68 -13.33
N ASN A 82 -2.04 9.03 -13.30
CA ASN A 82 -1.56 10.33 -12.85
C ASN A 82 -2.29 11.45 -13.62
N MET A 83 -3.21 12.14 -12.93
CA MET A 83 -3.64 13.49 -13.31
C MET A 83 -2.54 14.46 -12.86
N GLU A 84 -1.49 14.58 -13.67
CA GLU A 84 -0.64 15.78 -13.85
C GLU A 84 0.39 15.54 -14.96
#